data_AF-A0A151AQZ0-F1
#
_entry.id   AF-A0A151AQZ0-F1
#
_cell.length_a   1.000
_cell.length_b   1.000
_cell.length_c   1.000
_cell.angle_alpha   90.00
_cell.angle_beta   90.00
_cell.angle_gamma   90.00
#
_symmetry.space_group_name_H-M   'P 1'
#
loop_
_entity.id
_entity.type
_entity.pdbx_description
1 polymer ?
#
loop_
_entity_poly.entity_id
_entity_poly.type
_entity_poly.pdbx_seq_one_letter_code
_entity_poly.pdbx_strand_id
1 'polypeptide(L)'
;MSHKNSLPEKSPISQFLFSLGFFLYFSKPVLKHIEQFIKGSTQKGYKGTITDIVLLSLADCHRTTFGKFLSEGVWNIAFAWKGIRKFVIRTIYKCSSSNY
;
A
#
# COMPACT_ATOMS: atom_id res chain seq x y z
N MET A 1 21.38 -21.60 -17.58
CA MET A 1 20.10 -20.95 -17.21
C MET A 1 20.14 -20.63 -15.73
N SER A 2 20.20 -19.35 -15.35
CA SER A 2 20.28 -18.95 -13.93
C SER A 2 18.87 -18.91 -13.35
N HIS A 3 18.56 -19.86 -12.46
CA HIS A 3 17.39 -19.77 -11.60
C HIS A 3 17.66 -18.70 -10.54
N LYS A 4 17.47 -17.43 -10.91
CA LYS A 4 17.29 -16.36 -9.91
C LYS A 4 15.97 -16.64 -9.21
N ASN A 5 16.03 -17.41 -8.12
CA ASN A 5 15.02 -17.35 -7.08
C ASN A 5 15.16 -16.00 -6.37
N SER A 6 14.90 -14.90 -7.08
CA SER A 6 14.69 -13.61 -6.44
C SER A 6 13.31 -13.71 -5.79
N LEU A 7 13.28 -14.17 -4.53
CA LEU A 7 12.21 -13.75 -3.63
C LEU A 7 12.15 -12.23 -3.79
N PRO A 8 11.04 -11.66 -4.30
CA PRO A 8 10.99 -10.22 -4.54
C PRO A 8 11.24 -9.59 -3.18
N GLU A 9 12.31 -8.81 -3.09
CA GLU A 9 12.64 -8.03 -1.91
C GLU A 9 11.36 -7.29 -1.51
N LYS A 10 10.77 -7.69 -0.35
CA LYS A 10 9.45 -7.18 0.02
C LYS A 10 9.57 -5.68 0.16
N SER A 11 8.87 -4.92 -0.68
CA SER A 11 9.01 -3.46 -0.66
C SER A 11 8.72 -2.92 0.76
N PRO A 12 9.36 -1.81 1.16
CA PRO A 12 9.09 -1.19 2.46
C PRO A 12 7.60 -0.92 2.71
N ILE A 13 6.85 -0.61 1.65
CA ILE A 13 5.40 -0.41 1.70
C ILE A 13 4.69 -1.73 2.02
N SER A 14 5.05 -2.82 1.36
CA SER A 14 4.47 -4.14 1.61
C SER A 14 4.73 -4.60 3.07
N GLN A 15 5.94 -4.38 3.56
CA GLN A 15 6.29 -4.68 4.96
C GLN A 15 5.50 -3.82 5.95
N PHE A 16 5.32 -2.53 5.64
CA PHE A 16 4.49 -1.64 6.44
C PHE A 16 3.03 -2.09 6.48
N LEU A 17 2.42 -2.41 5.34
CA LEU A 17 1.05 -2.96 5.28
C LEU A 17 0.93 -4.26 6.09
N PHE A 18 1.96 -5.11 6.05
CA PHE A 18 2.01 -6.32 6.87
C PHE A 18 2.04 -6.00 8.37
N SER A 19 2.82 -5.01 8.79
CA SER A 19 2.90 -4.55 10.19
C SER A 19 1.58 -3.98 10.72
N LEU A 20 0.72 -3.46 9.84
CA LEU A 20 -0.64 -3.01 10.17
C LEU A 20 -1.63 -4.16 10.33
N GLY A 21 -1.25 -5.40 10.00
CA GLY A 21 -2.13 -6.57 10.03
C GLY A 21 -3.09 -6.66 8.84
N PHE A 22 -2.84 -5.91 7.77
CA PHE A 22 -3.75 -5.82 6.62
C PHE A 22 -3.88 -7.15 5.85
N PHE A 23 -2.88 -8.02 5.92
CA PHE A 23 -2.92 -9.36 5.34
C PHE A 23 -3.98 -10.29 5.94
N LEU A 24 -4.51 -9.97 7.13
CA LEU A 24 -5.58 -10.74 7.77
C LEU A 24 -6.96 -10.46 7.15
N TYR A 25 -7.10 -9.36 6.41
CA TYR A 25 -8.38 -8.90 5.89
C TYR A 25 -8.37 -8.70 4.37
N PHE A 26 -7.26 -8.23 3.81
CA PHE A 26 -7.13 -7.97 2.38
C PHE A 26 -6.46 -9.13 1.67
N SER A 27 -7.01 -9.49 0.51
CA SER A 27 -6.38 -10.46 -0.38
C SER A 27 -5.07 -9.90 -0.96
N LYS A 28 -4.18 -10.81 -1.39
CA LYS A 28 -2.92 -10.45 -2.07
C LYS A 28 -3.08 -9.44 -3.22
N PRO A 29 -4.04 -9.58 -4.16
CA PRO A 29 -4.20 -8.59 -5.23
C PRO A 29 -4.63 -7.22 -4.70
N VAL A 30 -5.46 -7.16 -3.66
CA VAL A 30 -5.85 -5.88 -3.03
C VAL A 30 -4.63 -5.20 -2.41
N LEU A 31 -3.80 -5.94 -1.67
CA LEU A 31 -2.56 -5.40 -1.11
C LEU A 31 -1.58 -4.91 -2.19
N LYS A 32 -1.48 -5.64 -3.31
CA LYS A 32 -0.65 -5.23 -4.46
C LYS A 32 -1.15 -3.90 -5.05
N HIS A 33 -2.46 -3.73 -5.21
CA HIS A 33 -3.03 -2.48 -5.72
C HIS A 33 -2.89 -1.31 -4.75
N ILE A 34 -3.04 -1.54 -3.43
CA ILE A 34 -2.76 -0.52 -2.40
C ILE A 34 -1.29 -0.10 -2.45
N GLU A 35 -0.37 -1.06 -2.57
CA GLU A 35 1.06 -0.76 -2.70
C GLU A 35 1.36 0.07 -3.96
N GLN A 36 0.80 -0.31 -5.11
CA GLN A 36 0.94 0.43 -6.37
C GLN A 36 0.35 1.84 -6.26
N PHE A 37 -0.81 2.00 -5.59
CA PHE A 37 -1.40 3.31 -5.32
C PHE A 37 -0.44 4.21 -4.55
N ILE A 38 0.11 3.71 -3.44
CA ILE A 38 1.04 4.46 -2.59
C ILE A 38 2.32 4.81 -3.38
N LYS A 39 2.88 3.86 -4.12
CA LYS A 39 4.04 4.11 -4.98
C LYS A 39 3.75 5.22 -5.99
N GLY A 40 2.71 5.08 -6.81
CA GLY A 40 2.40 6.04 -7.87
C GLY A 40 2.07 7.44 -7.34
N SER A 41 1.34 7.53 -6.23
CA SER A 41 0.95 8.82 -5.63
C SER A 41 2.09 9.55 -4.92
N THR A 42 3.17 8.85 -4.54
CA THR A 42 4.36 9.44 -3.89
C THR A 42 5.46 9.80 -4.89
N GLN A 43 5.35 9.39 -6.16
CA GLN A 43 6.33 9.72 -7.17
C GLN A 43 6.24 11.19 -7.62
N LYS A 44 7.39 11.75 -7.98
CA LYS A 44 7.47 13.09 -8.58
C LYS A 44 6.70 13.11 -9.91
N GLY A 45 5.84 14.11 -10.08
CA GLY A 45 5.04 14.28 -11.30
C GLY A 45 3.64 13.67 -11.23
N TYR A 46 3.22 13.12 -10.08
CA TYR A 46 1.83 12.72 -9.86
C TYR A 46 0.90 13.95 -9.92
N LYS A 47 -0.12 13.91 -10.79
CA LYS A 47 -1.09 15.01 -10.96
C LYS A 47 -2.47 14.69 -10.40
N GLY A 48 -2.62 13.59 -9.66
CA GLY A 48 -3.92 13.19 -9.10
C GLY A 48 -4.72 12.24 -9.98
N THR A 49 -4.20 11.78 -11.12
CA THR A 49 -4.96 10.93 -12.04
C THR A 49 -4.60 9.44 -11.92
N ILE A 50 -5.57 8.56 -12.22
CA ILE A 50 -5.33 7.10 -12.25
C ILE A 50 -4.28 6.73 -13.30
N THR A 51 -4.24 7.47 -14.42
CA THR A 51 -3.22 7.28 -15.46
C THR A 51 -1.82 7.50 -14.91
N ASP A 52 -1.63 8.56 -14.11
CA ASP A 52 -0.34 8.83 -13.46
C ASP A 52 0.02 7.71 -12.48
N ILE A 53 -0.95 7.18 -11.72
CA ILE A 53 -0.68 6.06 -10.80
C ILE A 53 -0.16 4.85 -11.56
N VAL A 54 -0.83 4.43 -12.63
CA VAL A 54 -0.41 3.25 -13.42
C VAL A 54 0.96 3.48 -14.04
N LEU A 55 1.21 4.67 -14.58
CA LEU A 55 2.48 5.04 -15.20
C LEU A 55 3.62 5.09 -14.17
N LEU A 56 3.42 5.77 -13.05
CA LEU A 56 4.45 6.06 -12.04
C LEU A 56 4.70 4.90 -11.09
N SER A 57 3.71 4.04 -10.84
CA SER A 57 3.87 2.85 -9.99
C SER A 57 4.46 1.64 -10.72
N LEU A 58 4.66 1.75 -12.04
CA LEU A 58 5.00 0.63 -12.93
C LEU A 58 4.04 -0.54 -12.72
N ALA A 59 2.74 -0.25 -12.58
CA ALA A 59 1.77 -1.28 -12.31
C ALA A 59 1.56 -2.17 -13.53
N ASP A 60 1.65 -3.50 -13.34
CA ASP A 60 1.34 -4.49 -14.38
C ASP A 60 -0.15 -4.53 -14.78
N CYS A 61 -1.00 -3.69 -14.19
CA CYS A 61 -2.45 -3.72 -14.41
C CYS A 61 -2.93 -2.54 -15.25
N HIS A 62 -3.90 -2.82 -16.12
CA HIS A 62 -4.49 -1.80 -16.97
C HIS A 62 -5.23 -0.71 -16.16
N ARG A 63 -5.23 0.52 -16.68
CA ARG A 63 -5.90 1.68 -16.07
C ARG A 63 -7.35 1.40 -15.66
N THR A 64 -8.09 0.70 -16.51
CA THR A 64 -9.51 0.37 -16.24
C THR A 64 -9.64 -0.58 -15.06
N THR A 65 -8.77 -1.58 -14.93
CA THR A 65 -8.75 -2.50 -13.77
C THR A 65 -8.49 -1.74 -12.49
N PHE A 66 -7.53 -0.81 -12.50
CA PHE A 66 -7.24 0.03 -11.35
C PHE A 66 -8.38 0.99 -11.02
N GLY A 67 -9.05 1.53 -12.04
CA GLY A 67 -10.27 2.32 -11.88
C GLY A 67 -11.37 1.54 -11.16
N LYS A 68 -11.67 0.32 -11.63
CA LYS A 68 -12.64 -0.57 -10.99
C LYS A 68 -12.24 -0.92 -9.56
N PHE A 69 -10.96 -1.19 -9.30
CA PHE A 69 -10.44 -1.42 -7.96
C PHE A 69 -10.79 -0.27 -6.99
N LEU A 70 -10.66 0.99 -7.45
CA LEU A 70 -10.97 2.15 -6.63
C LEU A 70 -12.48 2.43 -6.52
N SER A 71 -13.24 2.25 -7.60
CA SER A 71 -14.67 2.63 -7.64
C SER A 71 -15.62 1.55 -7.14
N GLU A 72 -15.30 0.27 -7.38
CA GLU A 72 -16.17 -0.88 -7.09
C GLU A 72 -15.64 -1.70 -5.89
N GLY A 73 -14.54 -1.26 -5.30
CA GLY A 73 -13.90 -1.94 -4.18
C GLY A 73 -14.72 -1.95 -2.90
N VAL A 74 -15.13 -3.13 -2.44
CA VAL A 74 -15.86 -3.29 -1.17
C VAL A 74 -14.87 -3.68 -0.07
N TRP A 75 -14.39 -2.67 0.66
CA TRP A 75 -13.35 -2.81 1.67
C TRP A 75 -13.89 -2.54 3.07
N ASN A 76 -13.47 -3.30 4.09
CA ASN A 76 -13.73 -2.95 5.49
C ASN A 76 -12.83 -1.79 5.91
N ILE A 77 -13.30 -0.58 5.62
CA ILE A 77 -12.64 0.68 5.96
C ILE A 77 -12.41 0.77 7.47
N ALA A 78 -13.35 0.29 8.30
CA ALA A 78 -13.23 0.32 9.76
C ALA A 78 -12.03 -0.51 10.25
N PHE A 79 -11.78 -1.68 9.66
CA PHE A 79 -10.61 -2.50 9.96
C PHE A 79 -9.31 -1.78 9.57
N ALA A 80 -9.24 -1.24 8.36
CA ALA A 80 -8.09 -0.49 7.89
C ALA A 80 -7.79 0.71 8.81
N TRP A 81 -8.82 1.46 9.18
CA TRP A 81 -8.73 2.63 10.05
C TRP A 81 -8.27 2.27 11.46
N LYS A 82 -8.74 1.14 12.00
CA LYS A 82 -8.29 0.61 13.30
C LYS A 82 -6.79 0.30 13.27
N GLY A 83 -6.29 -0.35 12.22
CA GLY A 83 -4.87 -0.64 12.05
C GLY A 83 -4.01 0.63 12.00
N ILE A 84 -4.42 1.60 11.18
CA ILE A 84 -3.71 2.88 11.02
C ILE A 84 -3.72 3.69 12.33
N ARG A 85 -4.88 3.84 12.99
CA ARG A 85 -4.99 4.56 14.28
C ARG A 85 -4.07 3.95 15.34
N LYS A 86 -4.05 2.62 15.44
CA LYS A 86 -3.16 1.91 16.37
C LYS A 86 -1.69 2.19 16.09
N PHE A 87 -1.30 2.26 14.81
CA PHE A 87 0.05 2.65 14.42
C PHE A 87 0.36 4.10 14.84
N VAL A 88 -0.50 5.06 14.50
CA VAL A 88 -0.30 6.48 14.82
C VAL A 88 -0.17 6.70 16.33
N ILE A 89 -1.07 6.15 17.15
CA ILE A 89 -1.02 6.28 18.61
C ILE A 89 0.29 5.74 19.17
N ARG A 90 0.74 4.57 18.68
CA ARG A 90 2.03 3.99 19.10
C ARG A 90 3.21 4.87 18.70
N THR A 91 3.17 5.46 17.52
CA THR A 91 4.22 6.38 17.04
C THR A 91 4.27 7.63 17.91
N ILE A 92 3.11 8.25 18.19
CA ILE A 92 3.01 9.41 19.09
C ILE A 92 3.60 9.07 20.47
N TYR A 93 3.19 7.94 21.05
CA TYR A 93 3.67 7.51 22.36
C TYR A 93 5.21 7.33 22.37
N LYS A 94 5.77 6.66 21.35
CA LYS A 94 7.22 6.50 21.23
C LYS A 94 7.94 7.84 21.11
N CYS A 95 7.42 8.76 20.29
CA CYS A 95 7.98 10.10 20.16
C CYS A 95 7.90 10.88 21.47
N SER A 96 6.83 10.74 22.25
CA SER A 96 6.73 11.40 23.57
C SER A 96 7.67 10.79 24.61
N SER A 97 7.83 9.47 24.63
CA SER A 97 8.68 8.77 25.61
C SER A 97 10.16 8.85 25.29
N SER A 98 10.54 9.15 24.05
CA SER A 98 11.95 9.29 23.63
C SER A 98 12.54 10.68 23.91
N ASN A 99 11.73 11.63 24.41
CA ASN A 99 12.17 12.98 24.79
C ASN A 99 12.56 13.10 26.28
N TYR A 100 12.78 11.96 26.95
CA TYR A 100 13.33 11.82 28.30
C TYR A 100 14.39 10.71 28.30
#